data_AF-A0AAU9SI02-F1
#
_entry.id   AF-A0AAU9SI02-F1
#
_cell.length_a   1.000
_cell.length_b   1.000
_cell.length_c   1.000
_cell.angle_alpha   90.00
_cell.angle_beta   90.00
_cell.angle_gamma   90.00
#
_symmetry.space_group_name_H-M   'P 1'
#
loop_
_entity.id
_entity.type
_entity.pdbx_description
1 polymer ?
#
loop_
_entity_poly.entity_id
_entity_poly.type
_entity_poly.pdbx_seq_one_letter_code
_entity_poly.pdbx_strand_id
1 'polypeptide(L)'
;TRNVGFKVTSGTSVAHHVSLDKRTCTCPEFKMLLIPCQYAIAAITINNLSSCGKKHCRVVLPVPNPDDIDVPTDVREGVVVLPPKTKHPLGRPPTKKKFSISEIPVVP
;
A
#
# COMPACT_ATOMS: atom_id res chain seq x y z
N THR A 1 6.82 -20.88 8.46
CA THR A 1 7.49 -20.14 7.37
C THR A 1 7.31 -18.66 7.66
N ARG A 2 8.39 -17.93 7.96
CA ARG A 2 8.31 -16.50 8.33
C ARG A 2 7.91 -15.69 7.08
N ASN A 3 6.91 -14.82 7.20
CA ASN A 3 6.59 -13.86 6.15
C ASN A 3 7.72 -12.83 6.07
N VAL A 4 8.45 -12.76 4.96
CA VAL A 4 9.53 -11.78 4.78
C VAL A 4 9.06 -10.69 3.82
N GLY A 5 8.54 -9.61 4.41
CA GLY A 5 8.22 -8.38 3.70
C GLY A 5 9.46 -7.50 3.58
N PHE A 6 9.60 -6.80 2.46
CA PHE A 6 10.68 -5.85 2.23
C PHE A 6 10.12 -4.50 1.79
N LYS A 7 10.67 -3.42 2.33
CA LYS A 7 10.47 -2.05 1.88
C LYS A 7 11.68 -1.63 1.04
N VAL A 8 11.45 -1.38 -0.24
CA VAL A 8 12.48 -0.99 -1.20
C VAL A 8 12.26 0.45 -1.63
N THR A 9 13.25 1.34 -1.43
CA THR A 9 13.19 2.72 -1.92
C THR A 9 14.00 2.88 -3.21
N SER A 10 13.42 3.55 -4.20
CA SER A 10 14.12 4.00 -5.40
C SER A 10 14.79 5.36 -5.14
N GLY A 11 15.60 5.86 -6.08
CA GLY A 11 16.14 7.23 -6.02
C GLY A 11 15.04 8.30 -6.07
N THR A 12 13.85 7.94 -6.58
CA THR A 12 12.61 8.67 -6.34
C THR A 12 12.08 8.28 -4.96
N SER A 13 11.73 9.25 -4.12
CA SER A 13 11.33 9.10 -2.69
C SER A 13 10.16 8.15 -2.40
N VAL A 14 9.66 7.41 -3.40
CA VAL A 14 8.61 6.41 -3.29
C VAL A 14 9.22 5.08 -2.83
N ALA A 15 8.66 4.56 -1.74
CA ALA A 15 8.95 3.21 -1.25
C ALA A 15 7.93 2.21 -1.79
N HIS A 16 8.41 1.04 -2.21
CA HIS A 16 7.57 -0.08 -2.62
C HIS A 16 7.68 -1.22 -1.61
N HIS A 17 6.56 -1.87 -1.34
CA HIS A 17 6.51 -3.06 -0.49
C HIS A 17 6.51 -4.30 -1.37
N VAL A 18 7.40 -5.22 -1.05
CA VAL A 18 7.56 -6.52 -1.70
C VAL A 18 7.30 -7.61 -0.65
N SER A 19 6.48 -8.59 -0.99
CA SER A 19 6.30 -9.79 -0.17
C SER A 19 6.77 -11.00 -0.98
N LEU A 20 7.84 -11.64 -0.53
CA LEU A 20 8.41 -12.78 -1.25
C LEU A 20 7.52 -14.02 -1.17
N ASP A 21 6.89 -14.28 -0.02
CA ASP A 21 5.99 -15.41 0.20
C ASP A 21 4.74 -15.34 -0.69
N LYS A 22 4.15 -14.15 -0.74
CA LYS A 22 2.94 -13.88 -1.56
C LYS A 22 3.28 -13.65 -3.02
N ARG A 23 4.56 -13.50 -3.36
CA ARG A 23 5.05 -13.11 -4.69
C ARG A 23 4.32 -11.86 -5.18
N THR A 24 4.35 -10.79 -4.40
CA THR A 24 3.65 -9.52 -4.71
C THR A 24 4.56 -8.31 -4.52
N CYS A 25 4.34 -7.26 -5.32
CA CYS A 25 4.93 -5.93 -5.18
C CYS A 25 3.85 -4.85 -5.31
N THR A 26 3.97 -3.74 -4.56
CA THR A 26 3.06 -2.58 -4.70
C THR A 26 3.31 -1.74 -5.95
N CYS A 27 4.39 -2.02 -6.67
CA CYS A 27 4.71 -1.37 -7.93
C CYS A 27 3.75 -1.81 -9.06
N PRO A 28 3.40 -0.91 -9.99
CA PRO A 28 2.44 -1.20 -11.06
C PRO A 28 2.97 -2.24 -12.06
N GLU A 29 4.28 -2.26 -12.34
CA GLU A 29 4.91 -3.20 -13.28
C GLU A 29 4.63 -4.65 -12.89
N PHE A 30 4.80 -5.01 -11.62
CA PHE A 30 4.57 -6.36 -11.14
C PHE A 30 3.10 -6.78 -11.29
N LYS A 31 2.18 -5.85 -10.98
CA LYS A 31 0.74 -6.10 -11.07
C LYS A 31 0.26 -6.26 -12.51
N MET A 32 0.83 -5.49 -13.43
CA MET A 32 0.40 -5.48 -14.84
C MET A 32 1.07 -6.58 -15.66
N LEU A 33 2.35 -6.83 -15.43
CA LEU A 33 3.14 -7.74 -16.27
C LEU A 33 3.29 -9.14 -15.67
N LEU A 34 2.94 -9.33 -14.38
CA LEU A 34 3.08 -10.60 -13.64
C LEU A 34 4.50 -11.19 -13.66
N ILE A 35 5.51 -10.37 -13.96
CA ILE A 35 6.93 -10.72 -13.92
C ILE A 35 7.59 -10.07 -12.70
N PRO A 36 8.71 -10.62 -12.19
CA PRO A 36 9.49 -9.99 -11.13
C PRO A 36 9.95 -8.59 -11.55
N CYS A 37 9.51 -7.57 -10.82
CA CYS A 37 9.97 -6.20 -11.02
C CYS A 37 11.37 -6.00 -10.43
N GLN A 38 12.01 -4.87 -10.76
CA GLN A 38 13.31 -4.48 -10.20
C GLN A 38 13.33 -4.49 -8.65
N TYR A 39 12.22 -4.17 -7.99
CA TYR A 39 12.11 -4.18 -6.53
C TYR A 39 12.03 -5.60 -5.96
N ALA A 40 11.30 -6.49 -6.63
CA ALA A 40 11.22 -7.89 -6.26
C ALA A 40 12.57 -8.59 -6.43
N ILE A 41 13.26 -8.31 -7.53
CA ILE A 41 14.62 -8.81 -7.78
C ILE A 41 15.56 -8.33 -6.67
N ALA A 42 15.54 -7.04 -6.33
CA ALA A 42 16.37 -6.51 -5.24
C ALA A 42 16.08 -7.18 -3.88
N ALA A 43 14.81 -7.38 -3.54
CA ALA A 43 14.40 -8.06 -2.31
C ALA A 43 14.86 -9.53 -2.28
N ILE A 44 14.71 -10.26 -3.39
CA ILE A 44 15.18 -11.65 -3.54
C ILE A 44 16.70 -11.72 -3.37
N THR A 45 17.43 -10.81 -4.02
CA THR A 45 18.90 -10.75 -3.92
C THR A 45 19.35 -10.53 -2.49
N ILE A 46 18.70 -9.65 -1.74
CA ILE A 46 19.08 -9.35 -0.35
C ILE A 46 18.64 -10.45 0.62
N ASN A 47 17.50 -11.09 0.36
CA ASN A 47 17.05 -12.24 1.15
C ASN A 47 17.98 -13.46 0.99
N ASN A 48 18.49 -13.68 -0.23
CA ASN A 48 19.27 -14.88 -0.57
C ASN A 48 20.79 -14.68 -0.54
N LEU A 49 21.28 -13.44 -0.63
CA LEU A 49 22.70 -13.13 -0.68
C LEU A 49 23.09 -12.22 0.49
N SER A 50 23.86 -12.76 1.44
CA SER A 50 24.34 -12.09 2.65
C SER A 50 25.22 -10.84 2.41
N SER A 51 25.53 -10.49 1.17
CA SER A 51 26.38 -9.32 0.86
C SER A 51 25.99 -8.68 -0.48
N CYS A 52 25.19 -7.62 -0.43
CA CYS A 52 25.04 -6.72 -1.58
C CYS A 52 26.34 -5.93 -1.75
N GLY A 53 27.12 -6.24 -2.78
CA GLY A 53 28.34 -5.52 -3.13
C GLY A 53 28.02 -4.11 -3.65
N LYS A 54 27.89 -3.13 -2.75
CA LYS A 54 28.04 -1.65 -2.82
C LYS A 54 27.57 -0.84 -4.05
N LYS A 55 27.22 -1.41 -5.21
CA LYS A 55 27.04 -0.70 -6.49
C LYS A 55 25.59 -0.65 -6.99
N HIS A 56 24.71 -1.48 -6.44
CA HIS A 56 23.28 -1.52 -6.79
C HIS A 56 22.34 -1.53 -5.58
N CYS A 57 22.85 -1.25 -4.39
CA CYS A 57 22.07 -1.37 -3.17
C CYS A 57 21.14 -0.15 -3.04
N ARG A 58 19.98 -0.25 -3.68
CA ARG A 58 18.76 0.43 -3.23
C ARG A 58 18.60 0.13 -1.74
N VAL A 59 18.16 1.10 -0.94
CA VAL A 59 17.88 0.84 0.48
C VAL A 59 16.69 -0.12 0.53
N VAL A 60 16.97 -1.37 0.85
CA VAL A 60 15.98 -2.43 1.04
C VAL A 60 16.03 -2.82 2.51
N LEU A 61 14.94 -2.56 3.22
CA LEU A 61 14.82 -2.87 4.63
C LEU A 61 13.78 -3.96 4.80
N PRO A 62 14.02 -4.97 5.65
CA PRO A 62 12.95 -5.89 6.04
C PRO A 62 11.84 -5.09 6.74
N VAL A 63 10.59 -5.43 6.44
CA VAL A 63 9.43 -4.88 7.14
C VAL A 63 9.34 -5.60 8.49
N PRO A 64 9.39 -4.90 9.63
CA PRO A 64 9.28 -5.52 10.94
C PRO A 64 7.92 -6.21 11.11
N ASN A 65 7.87 -7.31 11.86
CA ASN A 65 6.62 -7.95 12.20
C ASN A 65 5.79 -6.99 13.05
N PRO A 66 4.47 -6.81 12.83
CA PRO A 66 3.61 -6.05 13.73
C PRO A 66 3.74 -6.45 15.20
N ASP A 67 3.97 -7.73 15.52
CA ASP A 67 4.15 -8.20 16.91
C ASP A 67 5.46 -7.72 17.54
N ASP A 68 6.47 -7.37 16.74
CA ASP A 68 7.77 -6.86 17.21
C ASP A 68 7.73 -5.35 17.46
N ILE A 69 6.61 -4.68 17.14
CA ILE A 69 6.45 -3.24 17.35
C ILE A 69 5.94 -3.01 18.76
N ASP A 70 6.77 -2.41 19.60
CA ASP A 70 6.36 -1.96 20.93
C ASP A 70 5.42 -0.75 20.79
N VAL A 71 4.12 -1.03 20.81
CA VAL A 71 3.07 0.01 20.81
C VAL A 71 2.75 0.33 22.27
N PRO A 72 2.93 1.59 22.73
CA PRO A 72 2.65 1.95 24.11
C PRO A 72 1.20 1.67 24.49
N THR A 73 0.98 1.25 25.74
CA THR A 73 -0.33 0.81 26.25
C THR A 73 -1.43 1.84 26.05
N ASP A 74 -1.13 3.13 26.25
CA ASP A 74 -2.07 4.24 26.01
C ASP A 74 -2.59 4.31 24.56
N VAL A 75 -1.80 3.85 23.59
CA VAL A 75 -2.22 3.80 22.18
C VAL A 75 -3.02 2.53 21.91
N ARG A 76 -2.65 1.40 22.52
CA ARG A 76 -3.35 0.11 22.34
C ARG A 76 -4.74 0.11 22.97
N GLU A 77 -4.88 0.74 24.13
CA GLU A 77 -6.10 0.71 24.94
C GLU A 77 -6.86 2.05 24.93
N GLY A 78 -6.18 3.17 24.69
CA GLY A 78 -6.74 4.52 24.87
C GLY A 78 -7.18 5.27 23.60
N VAL A 79 -6.92 4.75 22.39
CA VAL A 79 -7.34 5.43 21.16
C VAL A 79 -8.75 5.03 20.77
N VAL A 80 -9.73 5.82 21.21
CA VAL A 80 -11.08 5.78 20.65
C VAL A 80 -11.04 6.43 19.26
N VAL A 81 -11.00 5.61 18.21
CA VAL A 81 -11.11 6.09 16.83
C VAL A 81 -12.56 6.53 16.60
N LEU A 82 -12.82 7.83 16.71
CA LEU A 82 -14.12 8.39 16.37
C LEU A 82 -14.36 8.28 14.86
N PRO A 83 -15.59 8.00 14.42
CA PRO A 83 -15.92 8.05 13.00
C PRO A 83 -15.62 9.46 12.47
N PRO A 84 -15.20 9.58 11.19
CA PRO A 84 -15.00 10.88 10.58
C PRO A 84 -16.28 11.71 10.71
N LYS A 85 -16.15 12.96 11.13
CA LYS A 85 -17.31 13.87 11.34
C LYS A 85 -18.14 14.09 10.07
N THR A 86 -17.58 13.76 8.91
CA THR A 86 -18.23 13.92 7.61
C THR A 86 -19.14 12.74 7.31
N LYS A 87 -20.44 12.98 7.14
CA LYS A 87 -21.34 12.04 6.48
C LYS A 87 -21.15 12.15 4.97
N HIS A 88 -21.02 11.01 4.28
CA HIS A 88 -21.18 11.02 2.83
C HIS A 88 -22.60 11.49 2.53
N PRO A 89 -22.80 12.52 1.68
CA PRO A 89 -24.15 12.92 1.30
C PRO A 89 -24.88 11.72 0.69
N LEU A 90 -26.17 11.55 1.02
CA LEU A 90 -26.98 10.50 0.43
C LEU A 90 -27.10 10.78 -1.07
N GLY A 91 -26.61 9.85 -1.89
CA GLY A 91 -26.70 9.91 -3.35
C GLY A 91 -25.76 10.92 -4.02
N ARG A 92 -25.98 11.10 -5.32
CA ARG A 92 -25.28 12.10 -6.13
C ARG A 92 -25.86 13.48 -5.80
N PRO A 93 -25.03 14.52 -5.61
CA PRO A 93 -25.52 15.87 -5.37
C PRO A 93 -26.58 16.26 -6.42
N PRO A 94 -27.80 16.67 -6.01
CA PRO A 94 -28.92 16.88 -6.94
C PRO A 94 -28.59 17.93 -8.01
N THR A 95 -27.82 18.96 -7.66
CA THR A 95 -27.33 20.00 -8.58
C THR A 95 -26.34 19.51 -9.64
N LYS A 96 -25.72 18.35 -9.46
CA LYS A 96 -24.80 17.72 -10.44
C LYS A 96 -25.34 16.41 -10.99
N LYS A 97 -26.62 16.10 -10.74
CA LYS A 97 -27.26 14.90 -11.29
C LYS A 97 -27.53 15.14 -12.78
N LYS A 98 -26.80 14.41 -13.64
CA LYS A 98 -27.24 14.17 -15.02
C LYS A 98 -28.47 13.28 -14.95
N PHE A 99 -29.60 13.76 -15.43
CA PHE A 99 -30.84 12.98 -15.53
C PHE A 99 -30.66 11.85 -16.54
N SER A 100 -31.29 10.71 -16.29
CA SER A 100 -31.48 9.71 -17.32
C SER A 100 -32.45 10.22 -18.39
N ILE A 101 -32.42 9.64 -19.59
CA ILE A 101 -33.26 10.06 -20.73
C ILE A 101 -34.77 10.10 -20.39
N SER A 102 -35.22 9.27 -19.44
CA SER A 102 -36.63 9.14 -19.07
C SER A 102 -37.03 9.94 -17.81
N GLU A 103 -36.08 10.57 -17.12
CA GLU A 103 -36.39 11.43 -15.97
C GLU A 103 -36.68 12.85 -16.44
N ILE A 104 -37.96 13.18 -16.59
CA ILE A 104 -38.41 14.53 -16.92
C ILE A 104 -38.52 15.33 -15.62
N PRO A 105 -37.89 16.51 -15.50
CA PRO A 105 -38.06 17.37 -14.33
C PRO A 105 -39.51 17.86 -14.27
N VAL A 106 -40.20 17.55 -13.17
CA VAL A 106 -41.51 18.15 -12.87
C VAL A 106 -41.25 19.59 -12.45
N VAL A 107 -41.63 20.54 -13.30
CA VAL A 107 -41.60 21.97 -12.98
C VAL A 107 -42.83 22.28 -12.10
N PRO A 108 -42.67 22.89 -10.91
CA PRO A 108 -43.79 23.31 -10.08
C PRO A 108 -44.59 24.47 -10.68
#